data_AF-A0A258HST5-F1
#
_entry.id   AF-A0A258HST5-F1
#
_cell.length_a   1.000
_cell.length_b   1.000
_cell.length_c   1.000
_cell.angle_alpha   90.00
_cell.angle_beta   90.00
_cell.angle_gamma   90.00
#
_symmetry.space_group_name_H-M   'P 1'
#
loop_
_entity.id
_entity.type
_entity.pdbx_description
1 polymer ?
#
loop_
_entity_poly.entity_id
_entity_poly.type
_entity_poly.pdbx_seq_one_letter_code
_entity_poly.pdbx_strand_id
1 'polypeptide(L)'
;MDRDQHITQDAAEFYAVYLMAKTAEEMGVAILPHSKELWQEFVDYLAIAHRDWAISDFGSRYPAYKANADAQVPAFVQRLAVAFPGSKFAFEVDEARLRNLGKKADFILTIDEPSRTYAVSLKNYVGPGGVKRPQVSSGTFLSFAAGFVFERNGVGTYVDPRTPDTSFKGSNTKDRDAVLAFEGRADLAPLLMKLVDLQQHVRSRLLTLRYYDQAAVKGVVAEIVPQAQDTLLSVFDVLGHDVVRQKFLERANLDGGEDALYFDGLQFADSITNPRFRELYARINDPNTTFKVVKAGQSLRFSFEANGAVVVSADVPLTINTNGAWHRPKPPYQGKQLKVDKGVPVELEWGEIRPRKSKEIATSTNLYLDLAAAGVFGGS
;
A
#
# COMPACT_ATOMS: atom_id res chain seq x y z
N MET A 1 -0.99 2.88 -13.03
CA MET A 1 -1.73 1.64 -12.82
C MET A 1 -3.07 1.79 -13.52
N ASP A 2 -3.38 0.87 -14.45
CA ASP A 2 -4.67 0.86 -15.13
C ASP A 2 -5.77 0.45 -14.12
N ARG A 3 -7.02 0.87 -14.32
CA ARG A 3 -8.15 0.47 -13.47
C ARG A 3 -8.22 -1.05 -13.34
N ASP A 4 -7.92 -1.74 -14.43
CA ASP A 4 -7.97 -3.19 -14.52
C ASP A 4 -6.91 -3.86 -13.63
N GLN A 5 -5.76 -3.23 -13.40
CA GLN A 5 -4.70 -3.79 -12.54
C GLN A 5 -5.07 -3.74 -11.05
N HIS A 6 -5.75 -2.68 -10.60
CA HIS A 6 -6.22 -2.60 -9.21
C HIS A 6 -7.28 -3.67 -8.94
N ILE A 7 -8.29 -3.78 -9.81
CA ILE A 7 -9.36 -4.76 -9.64
C ILE A 7 -8.81 -6.20 -9.71
N THR A 8 -7.79 -6.43 -10.52
CA THR A 8 -7.10 -7.73 -10.59
C THR A 8 -6.42 -8.09 -9.27
N GLN A 9 -5.80 -7.11 -8.59
CA GLN A 9 -5.12 -7.34 -7.31
C GLN A 9 -6.14 -7.76 -6.25
N ASP A 10 -7.23 -7.00 -6.12
CA ASP A 10 -8.33 -7.31 -5.22
C ASP A 10 -8.93 -8.69 -5.54
N ALA A 11 -9.21 -8.99 -6.82
CA ALA A 11 -9.70 -10.31 -7.23
C ALA A 11 -8.72 -11.45 -6.87
N ALA A 12 -7.41 -11.21 -6.96
CA ALA A 12 -6.39 -12.17 -6.56
C ALA A 12 -6.33 -12.36 -5.03
N GLU A 13 -6.69 -11.36 -4.24
CA GLU A 13 -6.84 -11.46 -2.79
C GLU A 13 -8.00 -12.40 -2.44
N PHE A 14 -9.20 -12.19 -3.01
CA PHE A 14 -10.34 -13.12 -2.85
C PHE A 14 -10.00 -14.55 -3.28
N TYR A 15 -9.37 -14.71 -4.45
CA TYR A 15 -8.96 -16.02 -4.94
C TYR A 15 -7.96 -16.72 -3.99
N ALA A 16 -7.02 -15.96 -3.41
CA ALA A 16 -6.05 -16.52 -2.47
C ALA A 16 -6.73 -17.04 -1.19
N VAL A 17 -7.72 -16.33 -0.63
CA VAL A 17 -8.45 -16.77 0.57
C VAL A 17 -9.26 -18.04 0.30
N TYR A 18 -9.95 -18.11 -0.85
CA TYR A 18 -10.58 -19.35 -1.33
C TYR A 18 -9.58 -20.51 -1.35
N LEU A 19 -8.40 -20.29 -1.95
CA LEU A 19 -7.40 -21.33 -2.12
C LEU A 19 -6.81 -21.77 -0.77
N MET A 20 -6.68 -20.87 0.21
CA MET A 20 -6.29 -21.20 1.58
C MET A 20 -7.30 -22.16 2.23
N ALA A 21 -8.59 -21.81 2.20
CA ALA A 21 -9.65 -22.64 2.77
C ALA A 21 -9.73 -24.02 2.09
N LYS A 22 -9.69 -24.05 0.75
CA LYS A 22 -9.67 -25.30 -0.02
C LYS A 22 -8.47 -26.17 0.34
N THR A 23 -7.28 -25.60 0.42
CA THR A 23 -6.07 -26.36 0.78
C THR A 23 -6.18 -26.92 2.20
N ALA A 24 -6.69 -26.13 3.15
CA ALA A 24 -6.88 -26.58 4.53
C ALA A 24 -7.90 -27.73 4.62
N GLU A 25 -8.97 -27.70 3.83
CA GLU A 25 -9.95 -28.79 3.72
C GLU A 25 -9.31 -30.07 3.16
N GLU A 26 -8.57 -29.95 2.06
CA GLU A 26 -7.87 -31.08 1.42
C GLU A 26 -6.82 -31.72 2.34
N MET A 27 -6.19 -30.91 3.19
CA MET A 27 -5.23 -31.36 4.20
C MET A 27 -5.88 -31.88 5.50
N GLY A 28 -7.20 -31.75 5.66
CA GLY A 28 -7.89 -32.14 6.89
C GLY A 28 -7.60 -31.24 8.10
N VAL A 29 -7.10 -30.03 7.87
CA VAL A 29 -6.76 -29.02 8.89
C VAL A 29 -7.70 -27.82 8.86
N ALA A 30 -8.87 -27.92 8.22
CA ALA A 30 -9.89 -26.87 8.25
C ALA A 30 -10.76 -26.96 9.52
N ILE A 31 -11.08 -25.82 10.12
CA ILE A 31 -12.06 -25.72 11.23
C ILE A 31 -13.46 -26.10 10.72
N LEU A 32 -13.83 -25.58 9.54
CA LEU A 32 -15.08 -25.88 8.87
C LEU A 32 -14.89 -25.95 7.34
N PRO A 33 -15.69 -26.75 6.62
CA PRO A 33 -15.70 -26.75 5.17
C PRO A 33 -16.49 -25.54 4.65
N HIS A 34 -15.80 -24.54 4.09
CA HIS A 34 -16.40 -23.29 3.58
C HIS A 34 -15.74 -22.75 2.30
N SER A 35 -14.85 -23.53 1.67
CA SER A 35 -14.16 -23.12 0.45
C SER A 35 -15.11 -22.87 -0.72
N LYS A 36 -16.30 -23.50 -0.73
CA LYS A 36 -17.33 -23.31 -1.77
C LYS A 36 -17.99 -21.94 -1.67
N GLU A 37 -18.26 -21.48 -0.45
CA GLU A 37 -18.81 -20.17 -0.15
C GLU A 37 -17.82 -19.08 -0.56
N LEU A 38 -16.54 -19.21 -0.16
CA LEU A 38 -15.48 -18.28 -0.56
C LEU A 38 -15.24 -18.28 -2.08
N TRP A 39 -15.40 -19.43 -2.73
CA TRP A 39 -15.38 -19.48 -4.19
C TRP A 39 -16.51 -18.65 -4.79
N GLN A 40 -17.72 -18.74 -4.24
CA GLN A 40 -18.85 -17.95 -4.71
C GLN A 40 -18.62 -16.45 -4.46
N GLU A 41 -18.05 -16.06 -3.32
CA GLU A 41 -17.68 -14.66 -3.05
C GLU A 41 -16.67 -14.11 -4.08
N PHE A 42 -15.66 -14.90 -4.44
CA PHE A 42 -14.74 -14.55 -5.52
C PHE A 42 -15.45 -14.37 -6.87
N VAL A 43 -16.36 -15.29 -7.22
CA VAL A 43 -17.16 -15.21 -8.45
C VAL A 43 -18.05 -13.97 -8.46
N ASP A 44 -18.72 -13.68 -7.35
CA ASP A 44 -19.59 -12.52 -7.19
C ASP A 44 -18.80 -11.22 -7.26
N TYR A 45 -17.61 -11.17 -6.64
CA TYR A 45 -16.69 -10.03 -6.75
C TYR A 45 -16.34 -9.76 -8.21
N LEU A 46 -15.95 -10.80 -8.98
CA LEU A 46 -15.65 -10.65 -10.40
C LEU A 46 -16.86 -10.10 -11.18
N ALA A 47 -18.06 -10.63 -10.94
CA ALA A 47 -19.27 -10.20 -11.63
C ALA A 47 -19.67 -8.75 -11.30
N ILE A 48 -19.48 -8.30 -10.06
CA ILE A 48 -19.84 -6.95 -9.60
C ILE A 48 -18.78 -5.93 -10.03
N ALA A 49 -17.50 -6.22 -9.79
CA ALA A 49 -16.38 -5.33 -10.10
C ALA A 49 -16.18 -5.19 -11.62
N HIS A 50 -16.47 -6.27 -12.36
CA HIS A 50 -16.46 -6.34 -13.82
C HIS A 50 -17.74 -6.99 -14.34
N ARG A 51 -18.69 -6.16 -14.80
CA ARG A 51 -19.92 -6.60 -15.47
C ARG A 51 -19.68 -7.49 -16.71
N ASP A 52 -18.44 -7.54 -17.20
CA ASP A 52 -18.01 -8.22 -18.43
C ASP A 52 -16.93 -9.31 -18.20
N TRP A 53 -16.62 -9.71 -16.96
CA TRP A 53 -15.65 -10.78 -16.69
C TRP A 53 -16.32 -12.08 -16.26
N ALA A 54 -15.87 -13.18 -16.85
CA ALA A 54 -16.10 -14.53 -16.37
C ALA A 54 -14.89 -15.04 -15.56
N ILE A 55 -15.07 -16.16 -14.86
CA ILE A 55 -13.99 -16.84 -14.11
C ILE A 55 -12.79 -17.16 -15.02
N SER A 56 -13.05 -17.54 -16.27
CA SER A 56 -12.01 -17.83 -17.27
C SER A 56 -11.20 -16.60 -17.66
N ASP A 57 -11.73 -15.38 -17.50
CA ASP A 57 -11.00 -14.14 -17.75
C ASP A 57 -9.91 -13.90 -16.71
N PHE A 58 -10.12 -14.27 -15.44
CA PHE A 58 -9.13 -14.04 -14.38
C PHE A 58 -7.81 -14.79 -14.70
N GLY A 59 -7.90 -16.07 -15.05
CA GLY A 59 -6.73 -16.88 -15.39
C GLY A 59 -6.07 -16.51 -16.72
N SER A 60 -6.83 -16.01 -17.69
CA SER A 60 -6.30 -15.70 -19.04
C SER A 60 -5.75 -14.27 -19.17
N ARG A 61 -6.39 -13.28 -18.54
CA ARG A 61 -5.97 -11.87 -18.61
C ARG A 61 -4.79 -11.57 -17.70
N TYR A 62 -4.71 -12.24 -16.55
CA TYR A 62 -3.70 -11.97 -15.53
C TYR A 62 -3.07 -13.27 -14.97
N PRO A 63 -2.49 -14.12 -15.83
CA PRO A 63 -2.04 -15.45 -15.46
C PRO A 63 -0.98 -15.45 -14.35
N ALA A 64 -0.15 -14.40 -14.26
CA ALA A 64 0.88 -14.29 -13.24
C ALA A 64 0.30 -14.19 -11.81
N TYR A 65 -0.76 -13.40 -11.60
CA TYR A 65 -1.37 -13.27 -10.28
C TYR A 65 -1.93 -14.62 -9.80
N LYS A 66 -2.66 -15.32 -10.67
CA LYS A 66 -3.20 -16.64 -10.37
C LYS A 66 -2.08 -17.66 -10.13
N ALA A 67 -1.08 -17.72 -11.01
CA ALA A 67 0.03 -18.67 -10.89
C ALA A 67 0.83 -18.47 -9.59
N ASN A 68 1.05 -17.23 -9.17
CA ASN A 68 1.68 -16.93 -7.88
C ASN A 68 0.84 -17.49 -6.72
N ALA A 69 -0.47 -17.24 -6.72
CA ALA A 69 -1.37 -17.74 -5.68
C ALA A 69 -1.41 -19.27 -5.65
N ASP A 70 -1.56 -19.91 -6.82
CA ASP A 70 -1.56 -21.37 -6.95
C ASP A 70 -0.28 -22.01 -6.42
N ALA A 71 0.88 -21.35 -6.61
CA ALA A 71 2.16 -21.86 -6.14
C ALA A 71 2.39 -21.63 -4.64
N GLN A 72 2.08 -20.44 -4.14
CA GLN A 72 2.53 -20.01 -2.81
C GLN A 72 1.49 -20.20 -1.70
N VAL A 73 0.19 -20.11 -2.02
CA VAL A 73 -0.87 -20.26 -1.01
C VAL A 73 -0.88 -21.66 -0.40
N PRO A 74 -0.80 -22.76 -1.17
CA PRO A 74 -0.74 -24.09 -0.56
C PRO A 74 0.49 -24.28 0.33
N ALA A 75 1.64 -23.75 -0.10
CA ALA A 75 2.88 -23.78 0.69
C ALA A 75 2.76 -23.00 2.01
N PHE A 76 2.04 -21.88 2.01
CA PHE A 76 1.73 -21.12 3.22
C PHE A 76 0.85 -21.91 4.19
N VAL A 77 -0.24 -22.52 3.71
CA VAL A 77 -1.13 -23.37 4.55
C VAL A 77 -0.35 -24.58 5.11
N GLN A 78 0.51 -25.19 4.29
CA GLN A 78 1.39 -26.26 4.75
C GLN A 78 2.33 -25.78 5.86
N ARG A 79 2.93 -24.59 5.72
CA ARG A 79 3.80 -24.01 6.74
C ARG A 79 3.04 -23.72 8.03
N LEU A 80 1.79 -23.26 7.96
CA LEU A 80 0.91 -23.11 9.13
C LEU A 80 0.71 -24.46 9.84
N ALA A 81 0.34 -25.52 9.11
CA ALA A 81 0.13 -26.85 9.68
C ALA A 81 1.39 -27.42 10.37
N VAL A 82 2.58 -27.12 9.83
CA VAL A 82 3.86 -27.49 10.45
C VAL A 82 4.15 -26.65 11.69
N ALA A 83 3.87 -25.34 11.64
CA ALA A 83 4.13 -24.42 12.75
C ALA A 83 3.15 -24.60 13.92
N PHE A 84 1.95 -25.11 13.65
CA PHE A 84 0.88 -25.36 14.63
C PHE A 84 0.38 -26.80 14.49
N PRO A 85 1.14 -27.80 14.96
CA PRO A 85 0.78 -29.21 14.81
C PRO A 85 -0.50 -29.56 15.55
N GLY A 86 -1.44 -30.21 14.86
CA GLY A 86 -2.72 -30.64 15.42
C GLY A 86 -3.83 -29.58 15.38
N SER A 87 -3.47 -28.32 15.11
CA SER A 87 -4.40 -27.21 14.99
C SER A 87 -5.14 -27.23 13.66
N LYS A 88 -6.30 -26.55 13.66
CA LYS A 88 -7.11 -26.29 12.48
C LYS A 88 -7.20 -24.80 12.20
N PHE A 89 -7.51 -24.47 10.95
CA PHE A 89 -7.52 -23.13 10.41
C PHE A 89 -8.87 -22.75 9.80
N ALA A 90 -9.28 -21.50 9.97
CA ALA A 90 -10.35 -20.85 9.19
C ALA A 90 -9.82 -19.57 8.55
N PHE A 91 -10.30 -19.28 7.34
CA PHE A 91 -9.87 -18.13 6.55
C PHE A 91 -11.10 -17.36 6.08
N GLU A 92 -11.21 -16.09 6.44
CA GLU A 92 -12.43 -15.31 6.19
C GLU A 92 -12.10 -13.99 5.48
N VAL A 93 -12.89 -13.63 4.48
CA VAL A 93 -12.94 -12.25 3.95
C VAL A 93 -14.02 -11.51 4.73
N ASP A 94 -13.62 -10.63 5.65
CA ASP A 94 -14.57 -9.84 6.43
C ASP A 94 -14.20 -8.35 6.42
N GLU A 95 -14.36 -7.73 5.25
CA GLU A 95 -14.07 -6.32 5.04
C GLU A 95 -14.83 -5.42 6.02
N ALA A 96 -16.07 -5.78 6.39
CA ALA A 96 -16.89 -4.98 7.29
C ALA A 96 -16.34 -5.01 8.73
N ARG A 97 -16.01 -6.19 9.26
CA ARG A 97 -15.35 -6.33 10.57
C ARG A 97 -13.98 -5.67 10.57
N LEU A 98 -13.19 -5.87 9.52
CA LEU A 98 -11.86 -5.27 9.39
C LEU A 98 -11.90 -3.74 9.38
N ARG A 99 -12.84 -3.15 8.64
CA ARG A 99 -13.08 -1.69 8.65
C ARG A 99 -13.53 -1.19 10.02
N ASN A 100 -14.43 -1.90 10.69
CA ASN A 100 -14.88 -1.55 12.05
C ASN A 100 -13.74 -1.62 13.07
N LEU A 101 -12.76 -2.50 12.85
CA LEU A 101 -11.54 -2.59 13.66
C LEU A 101 -10.46 -1.56 13.24
N GLY A 102 -10.73 -0.71 12.24
CA GLY A 102 -9.77 0.26 11.72
C GLY A 102 -8.58 -0.37 10.99
N LYS A 103 -8.68 -1.65 10.61
CA LYS A 103 -7.62 -2.44 10.00
C LYS A 103 -7.69 -2.38 8.46
N LYS A 104 -6.54 -2.54 7.82
CA LYS A 104 -6.33 -2.67 6.37
C LYS A 104 -6.02 -4.10 5.94
N ALA A 105 -6.10 -5.06 6.85
CA ALA A 105 -5.95 -6.46 6.50
C ALA A 105 -6.95 -6.86 5.41
N ASP A 106 -6.56 -7.84 4.61
CA ASP A 106 -7.33 -8.33 3.47
C ASP A 106 -8.12 -9.61 3.86
N PHE A 107 -7.67 -10.34 4.88
CA PHE A 107 -8.39 -11.50 5.43
C PHE A 107 -8.11 -11.72 6.92
N ILE A 108 -8.92 -12.58 7.53
CA ILE A 108 -8.74 -13.05 8.90
C ILE A 108 -8.37 -14.54 8.89
N LEU A 109 -7.29 -14.88 9.61
CA LEU A 109 -6.93 -16.26 9.92
C LEU A 109 -7.28 -16.56 11.38
N THR A 110 -8.05 -17.61 11.61
CA THR A 110 -8.27 -18.16 12.96
C THR A 110 -7.60 -19.52 13.07
N ILE A 111 -6.81 -19.70 14.13
CA ILE A 111 -6.21 -20.97 14.57
C ILE A 111 -6.99 -21.40 15.81
N ASP A 112 -7.47 -22.65 15.87
CA ASP A 112 -8.28 -23.13 17.01
C ASP A 112 -7.45 -23.43 18.27
N GLU A 113 -6.24 -23.95 18.10
CA GLU A 113 -5.32 -24.31 19.18
C GLU A 113 -3.88 -23.85 18.88
N PRO A 114 -3.32 -22.85 19.60
CA PRO A 114 -4.01 -22.00 20.54
C PRO A 114 -5.06 -21.13 19.84
N SER A 115 -6.21 -20.94 20.48
CA SER A 115 -7.29 -20.08 19.96
C SER A 115 -6.75 -18.67 19.73
N ARG A 116 -6.50 -18.34 18.46
CA ARG A 116 -5.88 -17.07 18.07
C ARG A 116 -6.36 -16.64 16.70
N THR A 117 -6.62 -15.34 16.58
CA THR A 117 -7.06 -14.69 15.35
C THR A 117 -6.03 -13.67 14.91
N TYR A 118 -5.74 -13.68 13.61
CA TYR A 118 -4.76 -12.81 12.95
C TYR A 118 -5.47 -12.02 11.86
N ALA A 119 -5.28 -10.70 11.85
CA ALA A 119 -5.70 -9.85 10.75
C ALA A 119 -4.52 -9.69 9.78
N VAL A 120 -4.67 -10.23 8.56
CA VAL A 120 -3.54 -10.39 7.64
C VAL A 120 -3.70 -9.52 6.40
N SER A 121 -2.73 -8.64 6.16
CA SER A 121 -2.54 -7.93 4.90
C SER A 121 -1.87 -8.86 3.88
N LEU A 122 -2.55 -9.15 2.78
CA LEU A 122 -2.08 -9.99 1.69
C LEU A 122 -1.57 -9.12 0.53
N LYS A 123 -0.38 -9.40 0.00
CA LYS A 123 0.08 -8.76 -1.23
C LYS A 123 0.74 -9.76 -2.18
N ASN A 124 0.19 -9.85 -3.38
CA ASN A 124 0.67 -10.67 -4.49
C ASN A 124 1.43 -9.79 -5.49
N TYR A 125 2.73 -9.98 -5.62
CA TYR A 125 3.60 -9.14 -6.46
C TYR A 125 3.85 -9.76 -7.83
N VAL A 126 3.56 -8.98 -8.88
CA VAL A 126 3.87 -9.34 -10.27
C VAL A 126 4.91 -8.37 -10.83
N GLY A 127 5.97 -8.91 -11.41
CA GLY A 127 7.03 -8.15 -12.07
C GLY A 127 8.42 -8.45 -11.50
N PRO A 128 9.47 -7.88 -12.12
CA PRO A 128 10.87 -8.26 -11.85
C PRO A 128 11.37 -7.88 -10.45
N GLY A 129 10.72 -6.93 -9.78
CA GLY A 129 11.06 -6.56 -8.39
C GLY A 129 10.63 -7.61 -7.36
N GLY A 130 9.60 -8.41 -7.69
CA GLY A 130 9.05 -9.45 -6.83
C GLY A 130 8.62 -8.95 -5.45
N VAL A 131 8.52 -9.89 -4.51
CA VAL A 131 8.13 -9.66 -3.12
C VAL A 131 9.28 -9.11 -2.25
N LYS A 132 10.49 -8.98 -2.81
CA LYS A 132 11.71 -8.61 -2.06
C LYS A 132 11.65 -7.23 -1.41
N ARG A 133 10.94 -6.30 -2.06
CA ARG A 133 10.79 -4.91 -1.60
C ARG A 133 9.33 -4.47 -1.63
N PRO A 134 8.46 -5.00 -0.75
CA PRO A 134 7.03 -4.75 -0.82
C PRO A 134 6.70 -3.25 -0.65
N GLN A 135 5.67 -2.81 -1.38
CA GLN A 135 5.07 -1.50 -1.17
C GLN A 135 4.02 -1.60 -0.07
N VAL A 136 4.28 -0.99 1.08
CA VAL A 136 3.40 -1.10 2.27
C VAL A 136 2.58 0.17 2.53
N SER A 137 2.89 1.26 1.84
CA SER A 137 2.14 2.52 1.96
C SER A 137 2.28 3.38 0.72
N SER A 138 1.28 4.21 0.43
CA SER A 138 1.36 5.26 -0.59
C SER A 138 0.57 6.49 -0.18
N GLY A 139 0.84 7.61 -0.85
CA GLY A 139 0.11 8.86 -0.64
C GLY A 139 0.60 9.98 -1.55
N THR A 140 0.12 11.18 -1.30
CA THR A 140 0.73 12.45 -1.73
C THR A 140 1.73 12.95 -0.69
N PHE A 141 2.56 13.94 -1.02
CA PHE A 141 3.51 14.52 -0.06
C PHE A 141 2.79 15.01 1.22
N LEU A 142 1.67 15.74 1.04
CA LEU A 142 0.88 16.23 2.16
C LEU A 142 0.28 15.09 3.00
N SER A 143 -0.35 14.10 2.38
CA SER A 143 -0.95 12.97 3.13
C SER A 143 0.10 12.09 3.82
N PHE A 144 1.32 12.06 3.29
CA PHE A 144 2.45 11.40 3.91
C PHE A 144 2.84 12.14 5.19
N ALA A 145 3.13 13.45 5.11
CA ALA A 145 3.45 14.30 6.25
C ALA A 145 2.35 14.31 7.32
N ALA A 146 1.10 14.53 6.90
CA ALA A 146 -0.05 14.58 7.80
C ALA A 146 -0.27 13.24 8.54
N GLY A 147 0.16 12.11 7.98
CA GLY A 147 0.14 10.82 8.66
C GLY A 147 1.17 10.67 9.80
N PHE A 148 2.16 11.56 9.89
CA PHE A 148 3.05 11.66 11.05
C PHE A 148 2.57 12.72 12.06
N VAL A 149 1.89 13.75 11.57
CA VAL A 149 1.43 14.88 12.39
C VAL A 149 0.17 14.54 13.17
N PHE A 150 -0.79 13.86 12.55
CA PHE A 150 -2.12 13.63 13.13
C PHE A 150 -2.44 12.15 13.28
N GLU A 151 -3.34 11.86 14.20
CA GLU A 151 -3.91 10.52 14.36
C GLU A 151 -4.83 10.17 13.19
N ARG A 152 -4.50 9.09 12.48
CA ARG A 152 -5.19 8.71 11.25
C ARG A 152 -6.51 8.01 11.56
N ASN A 153 -7.59 8.42 10.90
CA ASN A 153 -8.90 7.77 10.96
C ASN A 153 -9.45 7.54 9.55
N GLY A 154 -8.75 6.72 8.76
CA GLY A 154 -9.11 6.43 7.36
C GLY A 154 -8.15 7.03 6.31
N VAL A 155 -8.59 7.06 5.05
CA VAL A 155 -7.76 7.51 3.92
C VAL A 155 -7.81 9.03 3.81
N GLY A 156 -6.73 9.71 4.22
CA GLY A 156 -6.61 11.18 4.17
C GLY A 156 -7.46 11.92 5.21
N THR A 157 -8.03 11.17 6.16
CA THR A 157 -8.85 11.65 7.27
C THR A 157 -8.16 11.37 8.60
N TYR A 158 -8.35 12.28 9.54
CA TYR A 158 -7.64 12.31 10.82
C TYR A 158 -8.61 12.65 11.95
N VAL A 159 -8.34 12.16 13.15
CA VAL A 159 -9.12 12.45 14.36
C VAL A 159 -9.06 13.95 14.66
N ASP A 160 -10.21 14.56 14.93
CA ASP A 160 -10.26 15.95 15.38
C ASP A 160 -10.31 16.01 16.92
N PRO A 161 -9.22 16.43 17.59
CA PRO A 161 -9.16 16.44 19.06
C PRO A 161 -10.07 17.49 19.70
N ARG A 162 -10.63 18.42 18.91
CA ARG A 162 -11.51 19.48 19.40
C ARG A 162 -12.93 19.00 19.64
N THR A 163 -13.33 17.90 19.00
CA THR A 163 -14.69 17.37 19.08
C THR A 163 -14.66 15.84 19.06
N PRO A 164 -15.11 15.17 20.13
CA PRO A 164 -15.11 13.71 20.21
C PRO A 164 -15.79 13.06 18.99
N ASP A 165 -15.22 11.93 18.54
CA ASP A 165 -15.73 11.10 17.44
C ASP A 165 -15.87 11.79 16.08
N THR A 166 -15.25 12.97 15.93
CA THR A 166 -15.22 13.67 14.64
C THR A 166 -13.87 13.50 13.95
N SER A 167 -13.88 13.74 12.64
CA SER A 167 -12.68 13.65 11.82
C SER A 167 -12.64 14.77 10.81
N PHE A 168 -11.43 15.21 10.49
CA PHE A 168 -11.19 16.22 9.48
C PHE A 168 -10.36 15.65 8.33
N LYS A 169 -10.41 16.31 7.17
CA LYS A 169 -9.56 15.96 6.02
C LYS A 169 -8.27 16.76 6.10
N GLY A 170 -7.12 16.09 6.04
CA GLY A 170 -5.82 16.80 6.05
C GLY A 170 -5.59 17.69 4.82
N SER A 171 -6.38 17.51 3.76
CA SER A 171 -6.38 18.40 2.60
C SER A 171 -7.23 19.68 2.80
N ASN A 172 -8.05 19.75 3.86
CA ASN A 172 -8.77 20.97 4.21
C ASN A 172 -7.86 21.85 5.07
N THR A 173 -7.19 22.81 4.42
CA THR A 173 -6.28 23.76 5.07
C THR A 173 -6.89 24.43 6.29
N LYS A 174 -8.14 24.92 6.19
CA LYS A 174 -8.78 25.67 7.28
C LYS A 174 -8.94 24.80 8.53
N ASP A 175 -9.48 23.59 8.35
CA ASP A 175 -9.71 22.68 9.47
C ASP A 175 -8.38 22.16 10.03
N ARG A 176 -7.46 21.75 9.16
CA ARG A 176 -6.12 21.25 9.52
C ARG A 176 -5.35 22.28 10.35
N ASP A 177 -5.28 23.52 9.90
CA ASP A 177 -4.49 24.56 10.57
C ASP A 177 -5.16 24.98 11.89
N ALA A 178 -6.49 24.93 11.97
CA ALA A 178 -7.22 25.14 13.21
C ALA A 178 -7.03 24.00 14.24
N VAL A 179 -6.88 22.75 13.80
CA VAL A 179 -6.49 21.62 14.66
C VAL A 179 -5.07 21.82 15.18
N LEU A 180 -4.12 22.16 14.30
CA LEU A 180 -2.73 22.44 14.71
C LEU A 180 -2.66 23.56 15.75
N ALA A 181 -3.40 24.65 15.55
CA ALA A 181 -3.46 25.75 16.50
C ALA A 181 -4.02 25.30 17.87
N PHE A 182 -5.08 24.48 17.86
CA PHE A 182 -5.67 23.94 19.08
C PHE A 182 -4.70 23.05 19.87
N GLU A 183 -3.91 22.22 19.17
CA GLU A 183 -2.91 21.35 19.79
C GLU A 183 -1.60 22.07 20.15
N GLY A 184 -1.49 23.38 19.91
CA GLY A 184 -0.27 24.15 20.16
C GLY A 184 0.87 23.89 19.17
N ARG A 185 0.57 23.35 17.98
CA ARG A 185 1.54 22.96 16.94
C ARG A 185 1.41 23.81 15.66
N ALA A 186 1.11 25.10 15.83
CA ALA A 186 0.87 26.03 14.72
C ALA A 186 2.10 26.23 13.81
N ASP A 187 3.30 25.96 14.31
CA ASP A 187 4.57 25.96 13.58
C ASP A 187 4.66 24.90 12.47
N LEU A 188 3.87 23.82 12.54
CA LEU A 188 3.75 22.83 11.47
C LEU A 188 2.91 23.33 10.28
N ALA A 189 2.03 24.32 10.46
CA ALA A 189 1.11 24.75 9.41
C ALA A 189 1.83 25.31 8.16
N PRO A 190 2.85 26.20 8.27
CA PRO A 190 3.63 26.65 7.12
C PRO A 190 4.33 25.51 6.35
N LEU A 191 4.82 24.49 7.07
CA LEU A 191 5.48 23.33 6.44
C LEU A 191 4.47 22.50 5.64
N LEU A 192 3.30 22.22 6.21
CA LEU A 192 2.24 21.51 5.48
C LEU A 192 1.66 22.33 4.33
N MET A 193 1.63 23.67 4.44
CA MET A 193 1.26 24.55 3.33
C MET A 193 2.24 24.45 2.17
N LYS A 194 3.55 24.42 2.44
CA LYS A 194 4.56 24.26 1.39
C LYS A 194 4.36 22.97 0.57
N LEU A 195 3.89 21.88 1.20
CA LEU A 195 3.54 20.66 0.48
C LEU A 195 2.27 20.80 -0.38
N VAL A 196 1.31 21.63 0.03
CA VAL A 196 0.15 22.03 -0.79
C VAL A 196 0.61 22.82 -2.01
N ASP A 197 1.52 23.77 -1.82
CA ASP A 197 2.01 24.64 -2.88
C ASP A 197 2.79 23.84 -3.95
N LEU A 198 3.62 22.89 -3.52
CA LEU A 198 4.30 21.97 -4.46
C LEU A 198 3.30 21.16 -5.30
N GLN A 199 2.19 20.71 -4.70
CA GLN A 199 1.11 20.03 -5.42
C GLN A 199 0.44 20.96 -6.44
N GLN A 200 0.20 22.23 -6.08
CA GLN A 200 -0.36 23.22 -7.00
C GLN A 200 0.60 23.53 -8.15
N HIS A 201 1.90 23.66 -7.87
CA HIS A 201 2.96 23.84 -8.87
C HIS A 201 3.01 22.70 -9.89
N VAL A 202 2.96 21.45 -9.41
CA VAL A 202 2.88 20.28 -10.31
C VAL A 202 1.71 20.41 -11.29
N ARG A 203 0.54 20.80 -10.79
CA ARG A 203 -0.67 20.94 -11.62
C ARG A 203 -0.55 22.09 -12.60
N SER A 204 -0.07 23.25 -12.16
CA SER A 204 0.06 24.43 -13.03
C SER A 204 1.02 24.19 -14.18
N ARG A 205 2.08 23.41 -13.94
CA ARG A 205 3.07 23.06 -14.97
C ARG A 205 2.61 21.96 -15.92
N LEU A 206 1.91 20.94 -15.43
CA LEU A 206 1.60 19.75 -16.22
C LEU A 206 0.22 19.78 -16.89
N LEU A 207 -0.77 20.48 -16.33
CA LEU A 207 -2.11 20.55 -16.94
C LEU A 207 -2.17 21.42 -18.19
N THR A 208 -1.14 22.22 -18.47
CA THR A 208 -1.00 23.00 -19.70
C THR A 208 -0.51 22.17 -20.88
N LEU A 209 -0.01 20.95 -20.63
CA LEU A 209 0.53 20.06 -21.66
C LEU A 209 -0.61 19.29 -22.35
N ARG A 210 -0.92 19.68 -23.59
CA ARG A 210 -1.91 18.95 -24.40
C ARG A 210 -1.48 17.50 -24.65
N TYR A 211 -0.21 17.26 -24.95
CA TYR A 211 0.35 15.92 -25.14
C TYR A 211 1.36 15.58 -24.06
N TYR A 212 1.51 14.29 -23.78
CA TYR A 212 2.47 13.83 -22.79
C TYR A 212 3.91 14.18 -23.20
N ASP A 213 4.62 14.86 -22.30
CA ASP A 213 6.04 15.16 -22.44
C ASP A 213 6.80 14.58 -21.24
N GLN A 214 7.62 13.56 -21.50
CA GLN A 214 8.41 12.90 -20.46
C GLN A 214 9.50 13.83 -19.88
N ALA A 215 10.11 14.68 -20.71
CA ALA A 215 11.15 15.60 -20.28
C ALA A 215 10.56 16.69 -19.37
N ALA A 216 9.39 17.23 -19.73
CA ALA A 216 8.67 18.18 -18.88
C ALA A 216 8.31 17.56 -17.51
N VAL A 217 7.76 16.34 -17.49
CA VAL A 217 7.45 15.64 -16.23
C VAL A 217 8.71 15.43 -15.39
N LYS A 218 9.82 14.96 -15.98
CA LYS A 218 11.10 14.79 -15.27
C LYS A 218 11.64 16.11 -14.73
N GLY A 219 11.53 17.20 -15.48
CA GLY A 219 11.94 18.54 -15.06
C GLY A 219 11.17 19.01 -13.82
N VAL A 220 9.84 18.84 -13.81
CA VAL A 220 9.02 19.19 -12.64
C VAL A 220 9.37 18.31 -11.43
N VAL A 221 9.61 17.01 -11.63
CA VAL A 221 10.06 16.12 -10.54
C VAL A 221 11.40 16.62 -9.95
N ALA A 222 12.37 16.94 -10.80
CA ALA A 222 13.68 17.42 -10.35
C ALA A 222 13.60 18.74 -9.55
N GLU A 223 12.62 19.59 -9.86
CA GLU A 223 12.38 20.85 -9.16
C GLU A 223 11.73 20.66 -7.78
N ILE A 224 10.69 19.82 -7.69
CA ILE A 224 9.88 19.70 -6.46
C ILE A 224 10.49 18.76 -5.42
N VAL A 225 11.26 17.74 -5.85
CA VAL A 225 11.73 16.67 -4.96
C VAL A 225 12.67 17.20 -3.86
N PRO A 226 13.71 18.00 -4.16
CA PRO A 226 14.58 18.54 -3.11
C PRO A 226 13.80 19.35 -2.06
N GLN A 227 12.88 20.20 -2.53
CA GLN A 227 12.03 21.02 -1.67
C GLN A 227 11.11 20.17 -0.78
N ALA A 228 10.54 19.10 -1.33
CA ALA A 228 9.71 18.18 -0.59
C ALA A 228 10.52 17.41 0.46
N GLN A 229 11.73 16.94 0.13
CA GLN A 229 12.63 16.27 1.09
C GLN A 229 12.95 17.20 2.26
N ASP A 230 13.36 18.43 1.99
CA ASP A 230 13.68 19.41 3.03
C ASP A 230 12.47 19.70 3.92
N THR A 231 11.31 19.93 3.32
CA THR A 231 10.09 20.24 4.07
C THR A 231 9.66 19.06 4.95
N LEU A 232 9.73 17.83 4.45
CA LEU A 232 9.42 16.63 5.21
C LEU A 232 10.39 16.39 6.37
N LEU A 233 11.69 16.61 6.15
CA LEU A 233 12.69 16.52 7.23
C LEU A 233 12.43 17.58 8.30
N SER A 234 12.12 18.83 7.92
CA SER A 234 11.74 19.85 8.90
C SER A 234 10.46 19.49 9.68
N VAL A 235 9.48 18.84 9.06
CA VAL A 235 8.32 18.31 9.79
C VAL A 235 8.76 17.27 10.82
N PHE A 236 9.67 16.37 10.46
CA PHE A 236 10.19 15.33 11.36
C PHE A 236 11.01 15.91 12.52
N ASP A 237 11.81 16.96 12.26
CA ASP A 237 12.59 17.65 13.27
C ASP A 237 11.66 18.30 14.32
N VAL A 238 10.57 18.93 13.89
CA VAL A 238 9.57 19.55 14.80
C VAL A 238 8.82 18.48 15.62
N LEU A 239 8.48 17.34 15.02
CA LEU A 239 7.79 16.25 15.73
C LEU A 239 8.69 15.50 16.72
N GLY A 240 10.00 15.49 16.49
CA GLY A 240 10.95 14.68 17.23
C GLY A 240 11.05 13.24 16.73
N HIS A 241 12.24 12.68 16.81
CA HIS A 241 12.56 11.37 16.21
C HIS A 241 11.73 10.21 16.77
N ASP A 242 11.38 10.22 18.05
CA ASP A 242 10.63 9.13 18.68
C ASP A 242 9.20 9.03 18.14
N VAL A 243 8.53 10.18 17.98
CA VAL A 243 7.19 10.26 17.37
C VAL A 243 7.25 9.78 15.92
N VAL A 244 8.26 10.24 15.16
CA VAL A 244 8.45 9.84 13.76
C VAL A 244 8.73 8.34 13.65
N ARG A 245 9.54 7.76 14.54
CA ARG A 245 9.82 6.32 14.61
C ARG A 245 8.54 5.53 14.82
N GLN A 246 7.75 5.90 15.85
CA GLN A 246 6.51 5.20 16.16
C GLN A 246 5.52 5.26 14.98
N LYS A 247 5.26 6.45 14.45
CA LYS A 247 4.36 6.64 13.30
C LYS A 247 4.86 5.95 12.04
N PHE A 248 6.18 5.84 11.85
CA PHE A 248 6.75 5.07 10.76
C PHE A 248 6.46 3.58 10.91
N LEU A 249 6.65 3.02 12.11
CA LEU A 249 6.38 1.60 12.38
C LEU A 249 4.91 1.26 12.11
N GLU A 250 3.96 2.06 12.65
CA GLU A 250 2.52 1.92 12.37
C GLU A 250 2.24 1.98 10.86
N ARG A 251 2.84 2.95 10.16
CA ARG A 251 2.60 3.16 8.73
C ARG A 251 3.16 2.05 7.85
N ALA A 252 4.28 1.45 8.24
CA ALA A 252 4.93 0.37 7.52
C ALA A 252 4.37 -1.02 7.90
N ASN A 253 3.37 -1.06 8.79
CA ASN A 253 2.85 -2.27 9.42
C ASN A 253 3.97 -3.08 10.11
N LEU A 254 4.78 -2.38 10.90
CA LEU A 254 5.91 -2.91 11.64
C LEU A 254 5.78 -2.77 13.17
N ASP A 255 4.63 -2.30 13.63
CA ASP A 255 4.24 -2.16 15.03
C ASP A 255 3.61 -3.43 15.62
N GLY A 256 3.40 -4.46 14.81
CA GLY A 256 2.71 -5.70 15.20
C GLY A 256 1.17 -5.56 15.24
N GLY A 257 0.62 -4.47 14.71
CA GLY A 257 -0.82 -4.23 14.67
C GLY A 257 -1.56 -5.10 13.66
N GLU A 258 -0.93 -5.48 12.55
CA GLU A 258 -1.45 -6.41 11.56
C GLU A 258 -0.36 -7.39 11.12
N ASP A 259 -0.78 -8.59 10.74
CA ASP A 259 0.09 -9.58 10.14
C ASP A 259 0.21 -9.37 8.62
N ALA A 260 1.26 -9.91 8.04
CA ALA A 260 1.56 -9.81 6.63
C ALA A 260 1.69 -11.19 6.00
N LEU A 261 1.15 -11.33 4.78
CA LEU A 261 1.47 -12.41 3.86
C LEU A 261 1.83 -11.80 2.51
N TYR A 262 3.10 -11.84 2.16
CA TYR A 262 3.60 -11.31 0.90
C TYR A 262 4.17 -12.43 0.05
N PHE A 263 3.84 -12.46 -1.23
CA PHE A 263 4.36 -13.48 -2.14
C PHE A 263 4.50 -13.00 -3.58
N ASP A 264 5.36 -13.70 -4.34
CA ASP A 264 5.48 -13.62 -5.79
C ASP A 264 5.54 -15.04 -6.40
N GLY A 265 5.91 -15.18 -7.67
CA GLY A 265 5.96 -16.49 -8.33
C GLY A 265 7.05 -17.44 -7.83
N LEU A 266 8.00 -16.95 -7.05
CA LEU A 266 9.18 -17.70 -6.62
C LEU A 266 9.17 -18.01 -5.12
N GLN A 267 8.60 -17.14 -4.29
CA GLN A 267 8.74 -17.21 -2.85
C GLN A 267 7.61 -16.47 -2.11
N PHE A 268 7.49 -16.75 -0.81
CA PHE A 268 6.62 -16.01 0.10
C PHE A 268 7.28 -15.77 1.46
N ALA A 269 6.80 -14.74 2.15
CA ALA A 269 7.11 -14.49 3.55
C ALA A 269 5.85 -14.02 4.29
N ASP A 270 5.73 -14.48 5.52
CA ASP A 270 4.61 -14.15 6.39
C ASP A 270 5.09 -13.83 7.80
N SER A 271 4.46 -12.87 8.49
CA SER A 271 4.83 -12.52 9.86
C SER A 271 4.45 -13.59 10.89
N ILE A 272 3.54 -14.49 10.53
CA ILE A 272 2.94 -15.45 11.45
C ILE A 272 3.91 -16.58 11.74
N THR A 273 4.51 -17.20 10.72
CA THR A 273 5.32 -18.42 10.83
C THR A 273 6.78 -18.23 10.45
N ASN A 274 7.14 -17.18 9.70
CA ASN A 274 8.54 -16.94 9.33
C ASN A 274 9.35 -16.44 10.54
N PRO A 275 10.31 -17.23 11.07
CA PRO A 275 11.09 -16.84 12.25
C PRO A 275 11.94 -15.60 12.00
N ARG A 276 12.41 -15.37 10.77
CA ARG A 276 13.22 -14.20 10.42
C ARG A 276 12.40 -12.92 10.40
N PHE A 277 11.12 -13.01 10.02
CA PHE A 277 10.20 -11.87 10.10
C PHE A 277 9.93 -11.51 11.57
N ARG A 278 9.73 -12.51 12.44
CA ARG A 278 9.60 -12.28 13.88
C ARG A 278 10.87 -11.69 14.51
N GLU A 279 12.05 -12.18 14.11
CA GLU A 279 13.33 -11.63 14.53
C GLU A 279 13.48 -10.16 14.09
N LEU A 280 13.09 -9.85 12.86
CA LEU A 280 13.04 -8.48 12.36
C LEU A 280 12.18 -7.59 13.27
N TYR A 281 10.97 -8.03 13.64
CA TYR A 281 10.13 -7.29 14.59
C TYR A 281 10.77 -7.08 15.95
N ALA A 282 11.40 -8.11 16.52
CA ALA A 282 12.09 -7.98 17.79
C ALA A 282 13.23 -6.94 17.70
N ARG A 283 14.03 -7.00 16.64
CA ARG A 283 15.19 -6.11 16.46
C ARG A 283 14.79 -4.66 16.23
N ILE A 284 13.76 -4.37 15.43
CA ILE A 284 13.35 -2.97 15.19
C ILE A 284 12.70 -2.34 16.43
N ASN A 285 12.07 -3.15 17.27
CA ASN A 285 11.44 -2.71 18.52
C ASN A 285 12.39 -2.67 19.72
N ASP A 286 13.62 -3.19 19.58
CA ASP A 286 14.66 -3.09 20.62
C ASP A 286 14.98 -1.62 20.93
N PRO A 287 14.99 -1.21 22.21
CA PRO A 287 15.33 0.16 22.62
C PRO A 287 16.73 0.63 22.17
N ASN A 288 17.67 -0.29 21.93
CA ASN A 288 19.01 0.03 21.45
C ASN A 288 19.10 0.20 19.93
N THR A 289 18.02 -0.10 19.21
CA THR A 289 17.97 0.11 17.76
C THR A 289 17.74 1.58 17.45
N THR A 290 18.72 2.19 16.79
CA THR A 290 18.66 3.58 16.37
C THR A 290 17.81 3.74 15.12
N PHE A 291 17.07 4.85 15.04
CA PHE A 291 16.24 5.19 13.89
C PHE A 291 16.75 6.46 13.22
N LYS A 292 16.89 6.43 11.89
CA LYS A 292 17.40 7.55 11.09
C LYS A 292 16.54 7.80 9.86
N VAL A 293 16.40 9.07 9.50
CA VAL A 293 15.76 9.51 8.26
C VAL A 293 16.72 10.41 7.49
N VAL A 294 17.07 10.04 6.26
CA VAL A 294 18.04 10.78 5.44
C VAL A 294 17.57 10.92 4.00
N LYS A 295 18.09 11.91 3.27
CA LYS A 295 17.90 12.00 1.82
C LYS A 295 18.69 10.88 1.13
N ALA A 296 18.08 10.21 0.16
CA ALA A 296 18.72 9.18 -0.65
C ALA A 296 18.25 9.30 -2.11
N GLY A 297 19.02 10.03 -2.94
CA GLY A 297 18.60 10.36 -4.30
C GLY A 297 17.27 11.12 -4.31
N GLN A 298 16.25 10.59 -5.00
CA GLN A 298 14.89 11.14 -5.04
C GLN A 298 14.00 10.69 -3.86
N SER A 299 14.55 9.94 -2.91
CA SER A 299 13.79 9.32 -1.81
C SER A 299 14.15 9.93 -0.46
N LEU A 300 13.28 9.73 0.52
CA LEU A 300 13.66 9.70 1.92
C LEU A 300 13.91 8.25 2.33
N ARG A 301 15.06 7.98 2.94
CA ARG A 301 15.41 6.66 3.45
C ARG A 301 15.26 6.64 4.96
N PHE A 302 14.44 5.70 5.43
CA PHE A 302 14.25 5.36 6.83
C PHE A 302 15.10 4.13 7.11
N SER A 303 15.91 4.16 8.18
CA SER A 303 16.79 3.03 8.53
C SER A 303 16.71 2.74 10.02
N PHE A 304 16.63 1.46 10.36
CA PHE A 304 16.80 0.93 11.71
C PHE A 304 18.19 0.30 11.78
N GLU A 305 19.01 0.76 12.71
CA GLU A 305 20.40 0.30 12.87
C GLU A 305 20.64 -0.20 14.29
N ALA A 306 21.19 -1.41 14.39
CA ALA A 306 21.58 -2.04 15.64
C ALA A 306 23.02 -2.55 15.52
N ASN A 307 23.85 -2.29 16.53
CA ASN A 307 25.27 -2.72 16.56
C ASN A 307 26.06 -2.29 15.30
N GLY A 308 25.79 -1.10 14.78
CA GLY A 308 26.47 -0.56 13.58
C GLY A 308 26.04 -1.19 12.25
N ALA A 309 25.02 -2.06 12.25
CA ALA A 309 24.48 -2.69 11.05
C ALA A 309 23.01 -2.28 10.82
N VAL A 310 22.63 -2.12 9.56
CA VAL A 310 21.23 -1.90 9.17
C VAL A 310 20.43 -3.18 9.41
N VAL A 311 19.41 -3.09 10.27
CA VAL A 311 18.42 -4.15 10.52
C VAL A 311 17.45 -4.21 9.35
N VAL A 312 16.89 -3.05 8.99
CA VAL A 312 16.00 -2.89 7.84
C VAL A 312 16.04 -1.44 7.39
N SER A 313 15.80 -1.23 6.10
CA SER A 313 15.60 0.11 5.55
C SER A 313 14.33 0.16 4.71
N ALA A 314 13.77 1.35 4.60
CA ALA A 314 12.69 1.64 3.68
C ALA A 314 12.99 2.91 2.90
N ASP A 315 12.71 2.87 1.60
CA ASP A 315 12.81 4.03 0.74
C ASP A 315 11.41 4.57 0.44
N VAL A 316 11.25 5.88 0.57
CA VAL A 316 10.05 6.64 0.18
C VAL A 316 10.43 7.55 -0.99
N PRO A 317 10.44 7.05 -2.24
CA PRO A 317 10.58 7.89 -3.42
C PRO A 317 9.53 8.98 -3.47
N LEU A 318 9.98 10.20 -3.74
CA LEU A 318 9.14 11.36 -3.99
C LEU A 318 9.04 11.56 -5.51
N THR A 319 7.81 11.60 -6.02
CA THR A 319 7.58 11.71 -7.47
C THR A 319 6.21 12.34 -7.78
N ILE A 320 5.79 12.26 -9.03
CA ILE A 320 4.47 12.69 -9.51
C ILE A 320 3.72 11.48 -10.05
N ASN A 321 2.51 11.26 -9.57
CA ASN A 321 1.56 10.34 -10.15
C ASN A 321 0.89 10.99 -11.38
N THR A 322 1.23 10.47 -12.56
CA THR A 322 0.64 10.86 -13.86
C THR A 322 -0.31 9.80 -14.43
N ASN A 323 -0.67 8.80 -13.62
CA ASN A 323 -1.36 7.60 -14.10
C ASN A 323 -2.69 7.93 -14.78
N GLY A 324 -2.75 7.62 -16.08
CA GLY A 324 -3.94 7.81 -16.89
C GLY A 324 -4.30 9.28 -17.16
N ALA A 325 -3.44 10.24 -16.81
CA ALA A 325 -3.69 11.66 -17.11
C ALA A 325 -3.59 11.97 -18.62
N TRP A 326 -2.78 11.23 -19.36
CA TRP A 326 -2.72 11.24 -20.82
C TRP A 326 -3.10 9.87 -21.38
N HIS A 327 -3.78 9.86 -22.52
CA HIS A 327 -4.26 8.66 -23.16
C HIS A 327 -3.17 8.04 -24.04
N ARG A 328 -2.44 7.07 -23.48
CA ARG A 328 -1.29 6.42 -24.13
C ARG A 328 -1.42 4.90 -24.13
N PRO A 329 -2.43 4.33 -24.83
CA PRO A 329 -2.52 2.88 -24.98
C PRO A 329 -1.31 2.35 -25.75
N LYS A 330 -1.06 1.04 -25.59
CA LYS A 330 -0.08 0.29 -26.38
C LYS A 330 -0.85 -0.71 -27.27
N PRO A 331 -0.55 -0.80 -28.57
CA PRO A 331 0.39 0.02 -29.34
C PRO A 331 -0.10 1.47 -29.56
N PRO A 332 0.80 2.40 -29.94
CA PRO A 332 0.39 3.74 -30.39
C PRO A 332 -0.51 3.69 -31.63
N TYR A 333 -1.32 4.73 -31.83
CA TYR A 333 -2.23 4.85 -32.97
C TYR A 333 -2.19 6.26 -33.58
N GLN A 334 -2.72 6.38 -34.80
CA GLN A 334 -2.93 7.65 -35.51
C GLN A 334 -4.41 8.02 -35.53
N GLY A 335 -4.71 9.31 -35.59
CA GLY A 335 -6.08 9.82 -35.53
C GLY A 335 -6.63 9.85 -34.11
N LYS A 336 -7.95 9.73 -33.96
CA LYS A 336 -8.63 9.75 -32.66
C LYS A 336 -9.24 8.39 -32.32
N GLN A 337 -9.25 8.06 -31.03
CA GLN A 337 -10.00 6.93 -30.50
C GLN A 337 -10.97 7.38 -29.41
N LEU A 338 -12.14 6.73 -29.38
CA LEU A 338 -13.11 6.93 -28.32
C LEU A 338 -12.59 6.33 -27.01
N LYS A 339 -12.52 7.14 -25.95
CA LYS A 339 -12.19 6.71 -24.60
C LYS A 339 -13.23 7.20 -23.62
N VAL A 340 -13.66 6.34 -22.69
CA VAL A 340 -14.47 6.74 -21.54
C VAL A 340 -13.56 7.38 -20.48
N ASP A 341 -13.59 8.70 -20.39
CA ASP A 341 -12.85 9.49 -19.39
C ASP A 341 -13.72 9.84 -18.19
N LYS A 342 -13.59 9.05 -17.10
CA LYS A 342 -14.38 9.21 -15.87
C LYS A 342 -15.90 9.22 -16.13
N GLY A 343 -16.36 8.25 -16.92
CA GLY A 343 -17.77 8.08 -17.29
C GLY A 343 -18.23 8.91 -18.49
N VAL A 344 -17.37 9.77 -19.05
CA VAL A 344 -17.73 10.62 -20.19
C VAL A 344 -16.96 10.16 -21.44
N PRO A 345 -17.63 9.81 -22.53
CA PRO A 345 -16.96 9.50 -23.80
C PRO A 345 -16.27 10.76 -24.36
N VAL A 346 -15.00 10.62 -24.73
CA VAL A 346 -14.20 11.66 -25.37
C VAL A 346 -13.37 11.03 -26.50
N GLU A 347 -13.21 11.75 -27.60
CA GLU A 347 -12.31 11.36 -28.68
C GLU A 347 -10.94 12.00 -28.42
N LEU A 348 -9.91 11.18 -28.32
CA LEU A 348 -8.55 11.62 -27.99
C LEU A 348 -7.57 11.11 -29.04
N GLU A 349 -6.52 11.87 -29.28
CA GLU A 349 -5.34 11.41 -30.00
C GLU A 349 -4.40 10.63 -29.06
N TRP A 350 -3.50 9.82 -29.62
CA TRP A 350 -2.48 9.15 -28.83
C TRP A 350 -1.56 10.18 -28.16
N GLY A 351 -1.42 10.05 -26.84
CA GLY A 351 -0.64 10.99 -26.02
C GLY A 351 -1.42 12.20 -25.54
N GLU A 352 -2.65 12.43 -26.00
CA GLU A 352 -3.44 13.60 -25.61
C GLU A 352 -3.94 13.51 -24.16
N ILE A 353 -4.01 14.67 -23.50
CA ILE A 353 -4.45 14.81 -22.12
C ILE A 353 -5.92 14.44 -21.98
N ARG A 354 -6.25 13.69 -20.92
CA ARG A 354 -7.62 13.32 -20.57
C ARG A 354 -8.25 14.45 -19.75
N PRO A 355 -9.31 15.13 -20.23
CA PRO A 355 -9.82 16.36 -19.59
C PRO A 355 -10.27 16.20 -18.13
N ARG A 356 -10.72 15.00 -17.73
CA ARG A 356 -11.23 14.73 -16.37
C ARG A 356 -10.19 13.99 -15.55
N LYS A 357 -9.61 12.91 -16.07
CA LYS A 357 -8.61 12.12 -15.32
C LYS A 357 -7.33 12.91 -15.04
N SER A 358 -6.92 13.84 -15.90
CA SER A 358 -5.76 14.71 -15.63
C SER A 358 -5.92 15.56 -14.36
N LYS A 359 -7.15 15.85 -13.93
CA LYS A 359 -7.40 16.54 -12.65
C LYS A 359 -6.99 15.73 -11.43
N GLU A 360 -6.58 14.47 -11.59
CA GLU A 360 -6.02 13.61 -10.54
C GLU A 360 -4.48 13.60 -10.53
N ILE A 361 -3.80 14.38 -11.38
CA ILE A 361 -2.34 14.56 -11.28
C ILE A 361 -2.00 15.07 -9.88
N ALA A 362 -1.08 14.36 -9.23
CA ALA A 362 -0.62 14.68 -7.90
C ALA A 362 0.82 14.28 -7.63
N THR A 363 1.43 14.93 -6.66
CA THR A 363 2.62 14.44 -5.96
C THR A 363 2.35 13.04 -5.41
N SER A 364 3.39 12.23 -5.31
CA SER A 364 3.26 10.83 -4.93
C SER A 364 4.43 10.37 -4.10
N THR A 365 4.11 9.66 -3.02
CA THR A 365 5.03 8.84 -2.22
C THR A 365 4.59 7.39 -2.31
N ASN A 366 5.55 6.48 -2.32
CA ASN A 366 5.33 5.04 -2.15
C ASN A 366 6.41 4.55 -1.19
N LEU A 367 6.04 3.82 -0.14
CA LEU A 367 6.98 3.32 0.87
C LEU A 367 7.33 1.87 0.52
N TYR A 368 8.59 1.63 0.21
CA TYR A 368 9.12 0.32 -0.11
C TYR A 368 10.03 -0.18 1.00
N LEU A 369 9.66 -1.28 1.63
CA LEU A 369 10.43 -1.90 2.71
C LEU A 369 11.42 -2.90 2.14
N ASP A 370 12.71 -2.88 2.52
CA ASP A 370 13.70 -3.81 1.99
C ASP A 370 13.82 -5.09 2.83
N LEU A 371 12.85 -5.99 2.66
CA LEU A 371 12.79 -7.27 3.36
C LEU A 371 13.88 -8.26 2.92
N ALA A 372 14.32 -8.17 1.67
CA ALA A 372 15.42 -8.98 1.17
C ALA A 372 16.75 -8.62 1.85
N ALA A 373 17.07 -7.32 1.95
CA ALA A 373 18.26 -6.87 2.67
C ALA A 373 18.17 -7.18 4.18
N ALA A 374 16.96 -7.16 4.74
CA ALA A 374 16.71 -7.57 6.13
C ALA A 374 16.81 -9.10 6.35
N GLY A 375 17.03 -9.89 5.29
CA GLY A 375 17.24 -11.33 5.38
C GLY A 375 15.97 -12.18 5.53
N VAL A 376 14.78 -11.59 5.39
CA VAL A 376 13.48 -12.28 5.57
C VAL A 376 13.27 -13.43 4.60
N PHE A 377 13.82 -13.33 3.38
CA PHE A 377 13.67 -14.32 2.32
C PHE A 377 14.84 -15.32 2.19
N GLY A 378 15.83 -15.30 3.10
CA GLY A 378 16.93 -16.25 3.00
C GLY A 378 16.55 -17.64 3.54
N GLY A 379 16.96 -18.71 2.84
CA GLY A 379 16.94 -20.10 3.30
C GLY A 379 15.56 -20.71 3.53
N SER A 380 15.03 -21.38 2.51
CA SER A 380 14.09 -22.50 2.63
C SER A 380 14.84 -23.77 2.99
#